data_AF-A0A534T152-F1
#
_entry.id   AF-A0A534T152-F1
#
_cell.length_a   1.000
_cell.length_b   1.000
_cell.length_c   1.000
_cell.angle_alpha   90.00
_cell.angle_beta   90.00
_cell.angle_gamma   90.00
#
_symmetry.space_group_name_H-M   'P 1'
#
loop_
_entity.id
_entity.type
_entity.pdbx_description
1 polymer ?
#
loop_
_entity_poly.entity_id
_entity_poly.type
_entity_poly.pdbx_seq_one_letter_code
_entity_poly.pdbx_strand_id
1 'polypeptide(L)'
;PTGCVCQTPCADSAPTCNGTCPTGQTCASTPTGCVCQTPCESSGAPTCNGTCPPGQICSPSGSTCQCTPVCDSAGPCSLDIDGQPCLSCASLGDAVAVVARTNTSASAPTRTITVHGRCTGDPVVIRGLFNLVVTGDPPANTSFAGCSGDKGPQPGTLTSTVARKPPPFVTPSGSNGEVLKVIGSSRVTIKYLNIRDGHHPQHSDDGVDFKTSTAGRLFCNCITNNEEGADIDAGSCNQFVKNLVISNENGIRASSGTKFDLFQDNTAKNNNLPIIDTPSDPAGRHNGMIISESSASNNLIGNVSMGNPDDGFKIDIGSSNCVVNNSITGNGGDPNASVPPDTGACELVSATNNRVDGNQMSGNVTRAGQPSDVCRLISGSGNCGSNIPGAPACAGGATCPALSQCTVAPLP
;
A
#
# COMPACT_ATOMS: atom_id res chain seq x y z
N PRO A 1 49.67 -19.05 31.37
CA PRO A 1 49.37 -18.44 30.05
C PRO A 1 47.95 -18.79 29.62
N THR A 2 47.01 -17.86 29.79
CA THR A 2 45.65 -17.96 29.25
C THR A 2 45.71 -17.81 27.74
N GLY A 3 45.21 -18.81 27.00
CA GLY A 3 45.27 -18.87 25.54
C GLY A 3 44.38 -17.82 24.87
N CYS A 4 44.75 -17.43 23.65
CA CYS A 4 43.94 -16.55 22.82
C CYS A 4 42.59 -17.22 22.51
N VAL A 5 41.50 -16.49 22.75
CA VAL A 5 40.14 -16.89 22.34
C VAL A 5 39.79 -16.10 21.08
N CYS A 6 39.23 -16.75 20.07
CA CYS A 6 38.66 -16.04 18.93
C CYS A 6 37.44 -15.24 19.40
N GLN A 7 37.54 -13.91 19.42
CA GLN A 7 36.39 -13.04 19.58
C GLN A 7 35.82 -12.66 18.21
N THR A 8 34.50 -12.67 18.08
CA THR A 8 33.78 -12.04 16.99
C THR A 8 34.03 -10.53 17.04
N PRO A 9 34.46 -9.88 15.94
CA PRO A 9 34.56 -8.43 15.89
C PRO A 9 33.20 -7.81 16.27
N CYS A 10 33.20 -6.79 17.13
CA CYS A 10 32.02 -6.07 17.65
C CYS A 10 31.28 -6.67 18.86
N ALA A 11 31.74 -7.77 19.47
CA ALA A 11 31.10 -8.32 20.68
C ALA A 11 31.26 -7.40 21.92
N ASP A 12 32.37 -6.66 22.02
CA ASP A 12 32.73 -5.91 23.25
C ASP A 12 33.19 -4.45 22.99
N SER A 13 33.06 -3.92 21.77
CA SER A 13 33.56 -2.59 21.44
C SER A 13 32.53 -1.49 21.72
N ALA A 14 32.52 -1.00 22.96
CA ALA A 14 32.16 0.40 23.21
C ALA A 14 33.21 1.32 22.52
N PRO A 15 32.84 2.40 21.80
CA PRO A 15 31.52 3.02 21.68
C PRO A 15 31.07 3.17 20.21
N THR A 16 30.45 2.16 19.59
CA THR A 16 29.73 2.34 18.31
C THR A 16 28.45 1.48 18.14
N CYS A 17 28.23 0.44 18.95
CA CYS A 17 26.94 -0.28 19.01
C CYS A 17 26.41 -0.26 20.46
N ASN A 18 25.77 0.85 20.87
CA ASN A 18 25.13 0.99 22.19
C ASN A 18 23.93 0.03 22.36
N GLY A 19 24.20 -1.21 22.75
CA GLY A 19 23.28 -2.03 23.54
C GLY A 19 22.22 -2.85 22.80
N THR A 20 21.90 -2.59 21.53
CA THR A 20 21.14 -3.47 20.60
C THR A 20 20.94 -2.72 19.29
N CYS A 21 21.01 -3.40 18.15
CA CYS A 21 20.59 -2.79 16.88
C CYS A 21 19.06 -2.75 16.80
N PRO A 22 18.46 -1.82 16.02
CA PRO A 22 17.03 -1.81 15.74
C PRO A 22 16.52 -3.19 15.30
N THR A 23 15.27 -3.52 15.61
CA THR A 23 14.67 -4.81 15.22
C THR A 23 14.82 -5.03 13.72
N GLY A 24 15.41 -6.17 13.35
CA GLY A 24 15.73 -6.50 11.95
C GLY A 24 17.12 -6.08 11.48
N GLN A 25 17.98 -5.57 12.37
CA GLN A 25 19.39 -5.26 12.07
C GLN A 25 20.34 -6.09 12.95
N THR A 26 21.57 -6.29 12.46
CA THR A 26 22.68 -6.92 13.18
C THR A 26 23.88 -5.98 13.22
N CYS A 27 24.60 -5.93 14.36
CA CYS A 27 25.84 -5.14 14.44
C CYS A 27 26.92 -5.91 13.65
N ALA A 28 27.43 -5.29 12.59
CA ALA A 28 28.39 -5.87 11.67
C ALA A 28 29.68 -5.03 11.62
N SER A 29 30.82 -5.71 11.51
CA SER A 29 32.13 -5.07 11.34
C SER A 29 32.36 -4.71 9.88
N THR A 30 32.59 -3.43 9.60
CA THR A 30 33.03 -2.92 8.30
C THR A 30 34.48 -2.45 8.38
N PRO A 31 35.17 -2.20 7.24
CA PRO A 31 36.52 -1.62 7.26
C PRO A 31 36.62 -0.27 7.99
N THR A 32 35.50 0.43 8.20
CA THR A 32 35.44 1.74 8.88
C THR A 32 34.89 1.66 10.31
N GLY A 33 34.45 0.49 10.79
CA GLY A 33 33.97 0.28 12.17
C GLY A 33 32.74 -0.63 12.28
N CYS A 34 32.20 -0.77 13.49
CA CYS A 34 30.97 -1.50 13.75
C CYS A 34 29.75 -0.62 13.43
N VAL A 35 28.82 -1.16 12.64
CA VAL A 35 27.57 -0.49 12.24
C VAL A 35 26.40 -1.45 12.36
N CYS A 36 25.23 -0.95 12.72
CA CYS A 36 24.01 -1.74 12.57
C CYS A 36 23.65 -1.82 11.08
N GLN A 37 23.62 -3.04 10.55
CA GLN A 37 23.27 -3.31 9.15
C GLN A 37 22.02 -4.15 9.11
N THR A 38 21.22 -3.98 8.07
CA THR A 38 20.16 -4.94 7.79
C THR A 38 20.83 -6.23 7.31
N PRO A 39 20.48 -7.42 7.85
CA PRO A 39 20.99 -8.67 7.32
C PRO A 39 20.80 -8.69 5.80
N CYS A 40 21.88 -9.04 5.09
CA CYS A 40 21.93 -9.17 3.63
C CYS A 40 22.23 -7.91 2.79
N GLU A 41 22.53 -6.74 3.38
CA GLU A 41 23.00 -5.57 2.61
C GLU A 41 24.39 -5.76 1.97
N SER A 42 25.22 -6.65 2.51
CA SER A 42 26.63 -6.81 2.12
C SER A 42 27.02 -8.21 1.62
N SER A 43 26.06 -9.12 1.43
CA SER A 43 26.35 -10.51 1.01
C SER A 43 26.52 -10.63 -0.50
N GLY A 44 27.76 -10.77 -0.97
CA GLY A 44 28.05 -11.10 -2.37
C GLY A 44 27.53 -12.49 -2.79
N ALA A 45 27.42 -12.72 -4.10
CA ALA A 45 26.90 -13.94 -4.72
C ALA A 45 27.40 -15.24 -4.07
N PRO A 46 26.54 -16.28 -3.97
CA PRO A 46 25.29 -16.50 -4.74
C PRO A 46 23.97 -16.22 -3.98
N THR A 47 24.02 -15.59 -2.81
CA THR A 47 22.86 -15.44 -1.91
C THR A 47 22.62 -13.96 -1.58
N CYS A 48 21.94 -13.25 -2.49
CA CYS A 48 21.67 -11.78 -2.56
C CYS A 48 22.72 -10.90 -3.25
N ASN A 49 23.05 -11.22 -4.50
CA ASN A 49 23.97 -10.48 -5.38
C ASN A 49 23.29 -9.40 -6.27
N GLY A 50 22.43 -8.56 -5.68
CA GLY A 50 21.69 -7.53 -6.43
C GLY A 50 20.28 -7.31 -5.89
N THR A 51 19.43 -6.67 -6.70
CA THR A 51 18.00 -6.47 -6.42
C THR A 51 17.27 -7.82 -6.50
N CYS A 52 16.45 -8.15 -5.50
CA CYS A 52 15.55 -9.30 -5.61
C CYS A 52 14.56 -9.12 -6.77
N PRO A 53 14.03 -10.21 -7.34
CA PRO A 53 12.93 -10.12 -8.30
C PRO A 53 11.80 -9.26 -7.71
N PRO A 54 11.05 -8.52 -8.56
CA PRO A 54 9.91 -7.77 -8.07
C PRO A 54 8.94 -8.64 -7.27
N GLY A 55 8.37 -8.08 -6.20
CA GLY A 55 7.53 -8.82 -5.26
C GLY A 55 8.29 -9.72 -4.29
N GLN A 56 9.63 -9.63 -4.24
CA GLN A 56 10.48 -10.32 -3.27
C GLN A 56 11.38 -9.34 -2.51
N ILE A 57 11.65 -9.64 -1.24
CA ILE A 57 12.66 -8.96 -0.42
C ILE A 57 13.80 -9.92 -0.14
N CYS A 58 15.03 -9.40 -0.03
CA CYS A 58 16.12 -10.19 0.48
C CYS A 58 15.94 -10.33 2.00
N SER A 59 15.78 -11.57 2.45
CA SER A 59 15.61 -11.90 3.87
C SER A 59 16.65 -12.95 4.29
N PRO A 60 17.11 -12.92 5.55
CA PRO A 60 17.94 -13.99 6.08
C PRO A 60 17.16 -15.31 6.16
N SER A 61 17.77 -16.37 5.62
CA SER A 61 17.30 -17.76 5.61
C SER A 61 18.41 -18.64 6.19
N GLY A 62 18.35 -18.90 7.51
CA GLY A 62 19.40 -19.57 8.25
C GLY A 62 20.71 -18.77 8.25
N SER A 63 21.79 -19.36 7.72
CA SER A 63 23.10 -18.71 7.55
C SER A 63 23.29 -18.06 6.16
N THR A 64 22.24 -18.00 5.33
CA THR A 64 22.29 -17.46 3.96
C THR A 64 21.21 -16.39 3.74
N CYS A 65 21.31 -15.63 2.66
CA CYS A 65 20.33 -14.61 2.28
C CYS A 65 19.57 -15.07 1.03
N GLN A 66 18.24 -14.97 1.05
CA GLN A 66 17.39 -15.43 -0.04
C GLN A 66 16.32 -14.39 -0.37
N CYS A 67 15.98 -14.27 -1.65
CA CYS A 67 14.82 -13.51 -2.06
C CYS A 67 13.56 -14.30 -1.68
N THR A 68 12.78 -13.75 -0.76
CA THR A 68 11.53 -14.32 -0.28
C THR A 68 10.37 -13.47 -0.78
N PRO A 69 9.26 -14.08 -1.22
CA PRO A 69 8.06 -13.33 -1.55
C PRO A 69 7.65 -12.38 -0.43
N VAL A 70 7.40 -11.13 -0.79
CA VAL A 70 6.74 -10.17 0.10
C VAL A 70 5.26 -10.51 0.12
N CYS A 71 4.59 -10.20 1.23
CA CYS A 71 3.15 -10.38 1.36
C CYS A 71 2.69 -11.78 0.90
N ASP A 72 3.18 -12.85 1.53
CA ASP A 72 2.73 -14.20 1.23
C ASP A 72 2.59 -15.03 2.50
N SER A 73 1.84 -16.10 2.39
CA SER A 73 1.71 -17.11 3.42
C SER A 73 1.75 -18.50 2.82
N ALA A 74 1.97 -19.48 3.69
CA ALA A 74 1.92 -20.89 3.35
C ALA A 74 0.74 -21.57 4.05
N GLY A 75 0.44 -22.79 3.64
CA GLY A 75 -0.59 -23.62 4.25
C GLY A 75 -1.87 -23.73 3.40
N PRO A 76 -2.71 -24.72 3.72
CA PRO A 76 -3.93 -24.98 2.97
C PRO A 76 -4.90 -23.80 3.07
N CYS A 77 -5.60 -23.50 1.97
CA CYS A 77 -6.71 -22.57 1.99
C CYS A 77 -7.87 -23.16 2.80
N SER A 78 -8.38 -22.40 3.77
CA SER A 78 -9.70 -22.63 4.37
C SER A 78 -10.41 -21.32 4.66
N LEU A 79 -11.73 -21.38 4.67
CA LEU A 79 -12.60 -20.21 4.78
C LEU A 79 -13.64 -20.46 5.87
N ASP A 80 -13.74 -19.52 6.80
CA ASP A 80 -14.77 -19.52 7.83
C ASP A 80 -15.75 -18.38 7.59
N ILE A 81 -17.03 -18.59 7.89
CA ILE A 81 -18.04 -17.55 7.94
C ILE A 81 -18.57 -17.48 9.36
N ASP A 82 -18.42 -16.32 10.01
CA ASP A 82 -18.74 -16.08 11.42
C ASP A 82 -18.12 -17.12 12.36
N GLY A 83 -16.87 -17.50 12.08
CA GLY A 83 -16.11 -18.48 12.87
C GLY A 83 -16.58 -19.92 12.71
N GLN A 84 -17.37 -20.23 11.68
CA GLN A 84 -17.75 -21.58 11.31
C GLN A 84 -17.17 -21.95 9.93
N PRO A 85 -16.56 -23.14 9.78
CA PRO A 85 -16.03 -23.57 8.49
C PRO A 85 -17.08 -23.53 7.38
N CYS A 86 -16.77 -22.84 6.28
CA CYS A 86 -17.61 -22.84 5.11
C CYS A 86 -17.40 -24.10 4.27
N LEU A 87 -18.06 -25.19 4.67
CA LEU A 87 -17.94 -26.49 3.99
C LEU A 87 -18.43 -26.49 2.53
N SER A 88 -19.25 -25.50 2.15
CA SER A 88 -19.73 -25.32 0.78
C SER A 88 -18.84 -24.40 -0.07
N CYS A 89 -17.81 -23.79 0.51
CA CYS A 89 -16.96 -22.84 -0.19
C CYS A 89 -15.72 -23.55 -0.74
N ALA A 90 -15.53 -23.51 -2.06
CA ALA A 90 -14.28 -23.91 -2.71
C ALA A 90 -13.35 -22.70 -2.93
N SER A 91 -13.89 -21.49 -2.88
CA SER A 91 -13.20 -20.24 -3.14
C SER A 91 -13.71 -19.10 -2.26
N LEU A 92 -12.94 -18.01 -2.17
CA LEU A 92 -13.40 -16.79 -1.50
C LEU A 92 -14.65 -16.20 -2.18
N GLY A 93 -14.76 -16.34 -3.51
CA GLY A 93 -15.96 -15.97 -4.25
C GLY A 93 -17.21 -16.73 -3.77
N ASP A 94 -17.10 -18.02 -3.46
CA ASP A 94 -18.21 -18.80 -2.90
C ASP A 94 -18.61 -18.29 -1.50
N ALA A 95 -17.63 -17.94 -0.66
CA ALA A 95 -17.91 -17.39 0.67
C ALA A 95 -18.64 -16.05 0.58
N VAL A 96 -18.21 -15.18 -0.35
CA VAL A 96 -18.92 -13.92 -0.65
C VAL A 96 -20.34 -14.21 -1.14
N ALA A 97 -20.54 -15.20 -2.02
CA ALA A 97 -21.87 -15.59 -2.50
C ALA A 97 -22.79 -16.13 -1.39
N VAL A 98 -22.24 -16.80 -0.37
CA VAL A 98 -23.00 -17.23 0.81
C VAL A 98 -23.50 -16.01 1.60
N VAL A 99 -22.63 -15.04 1.87
CA VAL A 99 -22.98 -13.82 2.61
C VAL A 99 -23.95 -12.93 1.81
N ALA A 100 -23.81 -12.90 0.48
CA ALA A 100 -24.68 -12.14 -0.41
C ALA A 100 -26.17 -12.53 -0.32
N ARG A 101 -26.51 -13.69 0.27
CA ARG A 101 -27.90 -14.09 0.49
C ARG A 101 -28.60 -13.28 1.59
N THR A 102 -27.84 -12.69 2.52
CA THR A 102 -28.39 -11.99 3.70
C THR A 102 -27.96 -10.53 3.80
N ASN A 103 -26.81 -10.17 3.23
CA ASN A 103 -26.15 -8.89 3.48
C ASN A 103 -26.33 -7.88 2.35
N THR A 104 -27.55 -7.70 1.87
CA THR A 104 -27.89 -6.81 0.74
C THR A 104 -28.59 -5.52 1.16
N SER A 105 -28.64 -5.22 2.47
CA SER A 105 -29.25 -4.00 2.99
C SER A 105 -28.53 -3.48 4.23
N ALA A 106 -28.64 -2.18 4.50
CA ALA A 106 -27.97 -1.52 5.64
C ALA A 106 -28.39 -2.06 7.02
N SER A 107 -29.56 -2.69 7.13
CA SER A 107 -30.05 -3.33 8.36
C SER A 107 -29.50 -4.74 8.60
N ALA A 108 -28.80 -5.33 7.62
CA ALA A 108 -28.23 -6.66 7.78
C ALA A 108 -27.18 -6.67 8.90
N PRO A 109 -27.13 -7.71 9.74
CA PRO A 109 -26.07 -7.83 10.74
C PRO A 109 -24.70 -7.95 10.06
N THR A 110 -23.65 -7.56 10.78
CA THR A 110 -22.29 -7.77 10.28
C THR A 110 -21.99 -9.25 10.13
N ARG A 111 -21.50 -9.63 8.94
CA ARG A 111 -20.97 -10.97 8.67
C ARG A 111 -19.46 -10.89 8.47
N THR A 112 -18.75 -11.91 8.91
CA THR A 112 -17.29 -12.01 8.81
C THR A 112 -16.91 -13.23 8.00
N ILE A 113 -16.12 -13.05 6.95
CA ILE A 113 -15.41 -14.11 6.24
C ILE A 113 -13.96 -14.08 6.72
N THR A 114 -13.48 -15.19 7.29
CA THR A 114 -12.07 -15.35 7.69
C THR A 114 -11.35 -16.24 6.69
N VAL A 115 -10.22 -15.76 6.18
CA VAL A 115 -9.34 -16.48 5.26
C VAL A 115 -8.17 -17.04 6.04
N HIS A 116 -7.88 -18.32 5.87
CA HIS A 116 -6.74 -19.00 6.47
C HIS A 116 -5.80 -19.55 5.40
N GLY A 117 -4.50 -19.57 5.70
CA GLY A 117 -3.47 -20.07 4.78
C GLY A 117 -3.42 -19.28 3.47
N ARG A 118 -3.15 -19.96 2.35
CA ARG A 118 -3.04 -19.33 1.03
C ARG A 118 -4.18 -19.75 0.12
N CYS A 119 -5.09 -18.82 -0.16
CA CYS A 119 -6.23 -19.01 -1.07
C CYS A 119 -5.95 -18.38 -2.43
N THR A 120 -5.69 -19.22 -3.43
CA THR A 120 -5.52 -18.82 -4.83
C THR A 120 -6.79 -19.12 -5.62
N GLY A 121 -7.34 -18.14 -6.34
CA GLY A 121 -8.59 -18.33 -7.07
C GLY A 121 -8.80 -17.37 -8.23
N ASP A 122 -10.00 -17.41 -8.80
CA ASP A 122 -10.49 -16.39 -9.73
C ASP A 122 -10.63 -15.02 -9.01
N PRO A 123 -10.65 -13.90 -9.76
CA PRO A 123 -11.01 -12.58 -9.22
C PRO A 123 -12.28 -12.64 -8.35
N VAL A 124 -12.30 -11.88 -7.26
CA VAL A 124 -13.45 -11.88 -6.32
C VAL A 124 -14.19 -10.56 -6.38
N VAL A 125 -15.49 -10.62 -6.64
CA VAL A 125 -16.37 -9.45 -6.65
C VAL A 125 -17.30 -9.43 -5.44
N ILE A 126 -17.21 -8.38 -4.64
CA ILE A 126 -18.12 -8.03 -3.54
C ILE A 126 -19.05 -6.93 -4.05
N ARG A 127 -20.27 -7.30 -4.46
CA ARG A 127 -21.21 -6.40 -5.14
C ARG A 127 -22.45 -6.13 -4.30
N GLY A 128 -22.74 -4.85 -4.06
CA GLY A 128 -23.98 -4.41 -3.41
C GLY A 128 -24.14 -4.94 -1.98
N LEU A 129 -23.03 -5.28 -1.31
CA LEU A 129 -23.09 -5.86 0.03
C LEU A 129 -22.99 -4.79 1.11
N PHE A 130 -23.60 -5.08 2.25
CA PHE A 130 -23.64 -4.24 3.43
C PHE A 130 -23.08 -4.99 4.63
N ASN A 131 -22.31 -4.30 5.47
CA ASN A 131 -21.82 -4.82 6.75
C ASN A 131 -21.05 -6.15 6.61
N LEU A 132 -19.98 -6.15 5.82
CA LEU A 132 -19.13 -7.33 5.60
C LEU A 132 -17.71 -7.05 6.08
N VAL A 133 -17.13 -7.99 6.80
CA VAL A 133 -15.69 -8.04 7.09
C VAL A 133 -15.09 -9.24 6.36
N VAL A 134 -14.12 -9.00 5.49
CA VAL A 134 -13.23 -10.04 4.95
C VAL A 134 -11.89 -9.88 5.66
N THR A 135 -11.48 -10.89 6.42
CA THR A 135 -10.29 -10.78 7.27
C THR A 135 -9.37 -11.98 7.09
N GLY A 136 -8.07 -11.77 7.22
CA GLY A 136 -7.14 -12.85 7.52
C GLY A 136 -7.13 -13.20 9.00
N ASP A 137 -6.27 -14.16 9.35
CA ASP A 137 -5.88 -14.43 10.72
C ASP A 137 -5.25 -13.16 11.31
N PRO A 138 -5.76 -12.65 12.45
CA PRO A 138 -5.20 -11.47 13.07
C PRO A 138 -3.71 -11.69 13.42
N PRO A 139 -2.83 -10.71 13.16
CA PRO A 139 -1.42 -10.85 13.49
C PRO A 139 -1.23 -11.03 14.99
N ALA A 140 -0.31 -11.91 15.39
CA ALA A 140 -0.03 -12.19 16.81
C ALA A 140 0.47 -10.95 17.57
N ASN A 141 1.14 -10.03 16.87
CA ASN A 141 1.56 -8.73 17.41
C ASN A 141 0.64 -7.63 16.86
N THR A 142 -0.15 -7.03 17.74
CA THR A 142 -1.08 -5.91 17.44
C THR A 142 -0.70 -4.61 18.13
N SER A 143 0.56 -4.47 18.53
CA SER A 143 1.06 -3.33 19.34
C SER A 143 0.74 -1.95 18.75
N PHE A 144 0.42 -1.85 17.45
CA PHE A 144 0.07 -0.61 16.76
C PHE A 144 -1.40 -0.55 16.36
N ALA A 145 -2.27 -0.30 17.34
CA ALA A 145 -3.71 -0.11 17.15
C ALA A 145 -4.37 -1.23 16.33
N GLY A 146 -4.01 -2.49 16.59
CA GLY A 146 -4.53 -3.63 15.84
C GLY A 146 -3.72 -3.99 14.60
N CYS A 147 -2.58 -3.36 14.32
CA CYS A 147 -1.67 -3.75 13.25
C CYS A 147 -0.27 -4.12 13.78
N SER A 148 0.47 -4.94 13.03
CA SER A 148 1.83 -5.36 13.39
C SER A 148 2.89 -4.27 13.18
N GLY A 149 2.51 -3.13 12.60
CA GLY A 149 3.38 -1.97 12.42
C GLY A 149 2.60 -0.66 12.35
N ASP A 150 3.32 0.45 12.54
CA ASP A 150 2.70 1.76 12.69
C ASP A 150 2.18 2.34 11.37
N LYS A 151 2.77 1.93 10.24
CA LYS A 151 2.44 2.44 8.90
C LYS A 151 2.10 1.34 7.88
N GLY A 152 1.62 0.20 8.37
CA GLY A 152 1.57 -1.03 7.58
C GLY A 152 2.03 -2.24 8.38
N PRO A 153 1.58 -3.46 8.04
CA PRO A 153 2.17 -4.66 8.59
C PRO A 153 3.63 -4.79 8.14
N GLN A 154 4.48 -5.36 8.99
CA GLN A 154 5.82 -5.75 8.56
C GLN A 154 5.71 -6.94 7.58
N PRO A 155 6.53 -6.99 6.51
CA PRO A 155 6.58 -8.13 5.61
C PRO A 155 6.69 -9.47 6.35
N GLY A 156 5.89 -10.45 5.94
CA GLY A 156 5.89 -11.80 6.52
C GLY A 156 5.17 -11.95 7.87
N THR A 157 4.55 -10.89 8.40
CA THR A 157 3.80 -10.99 9.67
C THR A 157 2.34 -11.43 9.53
N LEU A 158 1.77 -11.36 8.32
CA LEU A 158 0.42 -11.83 8.02
C LEU A 158 0.46 -13.27 7.50
N THR A 159 -0.45 -14.11 7.97
CA THR A 159 -0.49 -15.56 7.68
C THR A 159 -1.60 -15.98 6.72
N SER A 160 -2.42 -15.03 6.26
CA SER A 160 -3.53 -15.28 5.35
C SER A 160 -3.31 -14.55 4.04
N THR A 161 -3.43 -15.27 2.93
CA THR A 161 -3.20 -14.74 1.59
C THR A 161 -4.39 -14.97 0.69
N VAL A 162 -4.81 -13.91 0.00
CA VAL A 162 -5.70 -13.98 -1.16
C VAL A 162 -4.88 -13.64 -2.39
N ALA A 163 -4.85 -14.57 -3.34
CA ALA A 163 -4.13 -14.39 -4.59
C ALA A 163 -5.00 -14.73 -5.79
N ARG A 164 -4.78 -14.04 -6.91
CA ARG A 164 -5.38 -14.41 -8.18
C ARG A 164 -4.56 -15.52 -8.85
N LYS A 165 -5.23 -16.48 -9.47
CA LYS A 165 -4.57 -17.49 -10.31
C LYS A 165 -4.11 -16.86 -11.64
N PRO A 166 -3.06 -17.39 -12.29
CA PRO A 166 -2.67 -16.97 -13.63
C PRO A 166 -3.80 -17.14 -14.67
N PRO A 167 -3.84 -16.32 -15.73
CA PRO A 167 -4.70 -16.57 -16.89
C PRO A 167 -4.46 -17.99 -17.48
N PRO A 168 -5.52 -18.70 -17.94
CA PRO A 168 -6.90 -18.23 -17.98
C PRO A 168 -7.61 -18.35 -16.62
N PHE A 169 -8.33 -17.28 -16.28
CA PHE A 169 -9.26 -17.21 -15.16
C PHE A 169 -10.64 -16.76 -15.64
N VAL A 170 -11.66 -16.95 -14.82
CA VAL A 170 -13.02 -16.48 -15.09
C VAL A 170 -13.14 -15.08 -14.50
N THR A 171 -13.23 -14.07 -15.35
CA THR A 171 -13.49 -12.70 -14.92
C THR A 171 -14.97 -12.54 -14.55
N PRO A 172 -15.32 -12.28 -13.28
CA PRO A 172 -16.70 -12.06 -12.88
C PRO A 172 -17.25 -10.77 -13.49
N SER A 173 -18.57 -10.70 -13.66
CA SER A 173 -19.21 -9.51 -14.22
C SER A 173 -18.85 -8.25 -13.44
N GLY A 174 -18.38 -7.23 -14.17
CA GLY A 174 -17.99 -5.92 -13.67
C GLY A 174 -16.66 -5.87 -12.92
N SER A 175 -15.81 -6.87 -13.10
CA SER A 175 -14.38 -6.87 -12.78
C SER A 175 -13.60 -6.92 -14.10
N ASN A 176 -12.40 -6.36 -14.11
CA ASN A 176 -11.44 -6.52 -15.21
C ASN A 176 -10.44 -7.65 -14.94
N GLY A 177 -10.29 -8.03 -13.66
CA GLY A 177 -9.33 -9.02 -13.22
C GLY A 177 -8.80 -8.77 -11.81
N GLU A 178 -9.22 -7.72 -11.13
CA GLU A 178 -8.78 -7.31 -9.79
C GLU A 178 -8.79 -8.50 -8.81
N VAL A 179 -7.80 -8.58 -7.91
CA VAL A 179 -7.77 -9.67 -6.92
C VAL A 179 -9.03 -9.60 -6.04
N LEU A 180 -9.37 -8.40 -5.55
CA LEU A 180 -10.60 -8.10 -4.82
C LEU A 180 -11.26 -6.82 -5.35
N LYS A 181 -12.47 -6.93 -5.90
CA LYS A 181 -13.26 -5.76 -6.34
C LYS A 181 -14.50 -5.56 -5.49
N VAL A 182 -14.67 -4.38 -4.92
CA VAL A 182 -15.80 -3.99 -4.08
C VAL A 182 -16.64 -2.94 -4.80
N ILE A 183 -17.83 -3.34 -5.27
CA ILE A 183 -18.65 -2.52 -6.18
C ILE A 183 -19.97 -2.14 -5.52
N GLY A 184 -20.26 -0.84 -5.44
CA GLY A 184 -21.55 -0.31 -4.97
C GLY A 184 -21.92 -0.84 -3.59
N SER A 185 -20.92 -1.17 -2.76
CA SER A 185 -21.10 -1.77 -1.45
C SER A 185 -20.93 -0.74 -0.35
N SER A 186 -21.45 -1.03 0.84
CA SER A 186 -21.31 -0.15 1.99
C SER A 186 -20.81 -0.88 3.21
N ARG A 187 -19.89 -0.25 3.97
CA ARG A 187 -19.36 -0.82 5.21
C ARG A 187 -18.73 -2.21 4.97
N VAL A 188 -17.91 -2.32 3.91
CA VAL A 188 -17.08 -3.50 3.64
C VAL A 188 -15.68 -3.25 4.18
N THR A 189 -15.20 -4.10 5.07
CA THR A 189 -13.84 -4.06 5.61
C THR A 189 -13.01 -5.21 5.08
N ILE A 190 -11.82 -4.93 4.58
CA ILE A 190 -10.82 -5.91 4.15
C ILE A 190 -9.57 -5.71 5.03
N LYS A 191 -9.18 -6.72 5.82
CA LYS A 191 -8.06 -6.57 6.77
C LYS A 191 -7.22 -7.81 7.01
N TYR A 192 -5.97 -7.61 7.43
CA TYR A 192 -5.03 -8.68 7.81
C TYR A 192 -4.74 -9.69 6.70
N LEU A 193 -4.82 -9.25 5.45
CA LEU A 193 -4.53 -10.10 4.30
C LEU A 193 -3.22 -9.69 3.63
N ASN A 194 -2.50 -10.70 3.18
CA ASN A 194 -1.64 -10.57 2.02
C ASN A 194 -2.51 -10.62 0.76
N ILE A 195 -2.42 -9.62 -0.11
CA ILE A 195 -3.25 -9.51 -1.34
C ILE A 195 -2.30 -9.37 -2.53
N ARG A 196 -2.39 -10.29 -3.49
CA ARG A 196 -1.36 -10.38 -4.53
C ARG A 196 -1.74 -11.08 -5.82
N ASP A 197 -0.81 -10.98 -6.76
CA ASP A 197 -0.80 -11.68 -8.05
C ASP A 197 -1.90 -11.18 -9.01
N GLY A 198 -2.32 -9.93 -8.85
CA GLY A 198 -3.06 -9.13 -9.83
C GLY A 198 -2.23 -8.76 -11.06
N HIS A 199 -0.90 -8.91 -11.00
CA HIS A 199 0.02 -8.70 -12.11
C HIS A 199 0.57 -10.03 -12.64
N HIS A 200 0.42 -10.25 -13.95
CA HIS A 200 0.94 -11.41 -14.66
C HIS A 200 1.40 -11.01 -16.08
N PRO A 201 2.41 -11.65 -16.71
CA PRO A 201 2.90 -11.29 -18.05
C PRO A 201 1.88 -11.24 -19.20
N GLN A 202 0.63 -11.64 -18.97
CA GLN A 202 -0.46 -11.68 -19.95
C GLN A 202 -1.64 -10.77 -19.58
N HIS A 203 -1.72 -10.31 -18.32
CA HIS A 203 -2.81 -9.48 -17.81
C HIS A 203 -2.41 -8.88 -16.46
N SER A 204 -2.59 -7.58 -16.28
CA SER A 204 -2.42 -6.86 -15.03
C SER A 204 -3.73 -6.21 -14.61
N ASP A 205 -3.96 -6.16 -13.30
CA ASP A 205 -5.14 -5.54 -12.70
C ASP A 205 -4.91 -5.32 -11.20
N ASP A 206 -5.85 -4.62 -10.56
CA ASP A 206 -5.65 -4.12 -9.21
C ASP A 206 -5.59 -5.21 -8.14
N GLY A 207 -4.87 -4.92 -7.06
CA GLY A 207 -4.94 -5.72 -5.85
C GLY A 207 -6.32 -5.58 -5.20
N VAL A 208 -6.71 -4.33 -4.95
CA VAL A 208 -8.02 -4.03 -4.35
C VAL A 208 -8.61 -2.78 -4.99
N ASP A 209 -9.83 -2.88 -5.52
CA ASP A 209 -10.58 -1.74 -6.06
C ASP A 209 -11.91 -1.55 -5.31
N PHE A 210 -12.09 -0.38 -4.70
CA PHE A 210 -13.37 0.09 -4.17
C PHE A 210 -14.08 1.00 -5.18
N LYS A 211 -14.84 0.38 -6.09
CA LYS A 211 -15.62 1.09 -7.10
C LYS A 211 -17.00 1.50 -6.60
N THR A 212 -17.34 2.79 -6.66
CA THR A 212 -18.67 3.35 -6.29
C THR A 212 -19.15 2.97 -4.88
N SER A 213 -18.22 2.57 -4.02
CA SER A 213 -18.49 2.03 -2.69
C SER A 213 -18.34 3.12 -1.63
N THR A 214 -18.99 2.93 -0.48
CA THR A 214 -18.98 3.94 0.60
C THR A 214 -18.78 3.36 1.98
N ALA A 215 -18.12 4.12 2.87
CA ALA A 215 -17.80 3.67 4.21
C ALA A 215 -17.02 2.33 4.23
N GLY A 216 -16.29 2.03 3.15
CA GLY A 216 -15.40 0.91 3.05
C GLY A 216 -14.15 1.10 3.90
N ARG A 217 -13.47 0.00 4.25
CA ARG A 217 -12.20 0.07 4.95
C ARG A 217 -11.22 -0.97 4.45
N LEU A 218 -10.02 -0.53 4.09
CA LEU A 218 -8.88 -1.39 3.82
C LEU A 218 -7.87 -1.17 4.96
N PHE A 219 -7.63 -2.17 5.79
CA PHE A 219 -6.86 -2.00 7.02
C PHE A 219 -5.79 -3.07 7.25
N CYS A 220 -4.55 -2.66 7.50
CA CYS A 220 -3.47 -3.57 7.89
C CYS A 220 -3.28 -4.76 6.93
N ASN A 221 -3.29 -4.49 5.63
CA ASN A 221 -2.99 -5.46 4.58
C ASN A 221 -1.58 -5.27 4.04
N CYS A 222 -1.03 -6.33 3.45
CA CYS A 222 0.21 -6.31 2.68
C CYS A 222 -0.15 -6.59 1.21
N ILE A 223 0.08 -5.64 0.31
CA ILE A 223 -0.43 -5.68 -1.06
C ILE A 223 0.72 -5.55 -2.06
N THR A 224 0.89 -6.57 -2.91
CA THR A 224 2.04 -6.68 -3.83
C THR A 224 1.71 -7.39 -5.12
N ASN A 225 2.48 -7.15 -6.18
CA ASN A 225 2.33 -7.83 -7.45
C ASN A 225 0.96 -7.63 -8.11
N ASN A 226 0.53 -6.37 -8.27
CA ASN A 226 -0.71 -5.95 -8.93
C ASN A 226 -0.46 -4.72 -9.84
N GLU A 227 -1.45 -4.31 -10.65
CA GLU A 227 -1.43 -3.02 -11.38
C GLU A 227 -1.44 -1.87 -10.37
N GLU A 228 -2.58 -1.40 -9.90
CA GLU A 228 -2.64 -0.63 -8.66
C GLU A 228 -2.60 -1.56 -7.46
N GLY A 229 -1.84 -1.19 -6.42
CA GLY A 229 -1.93 -1.89 -5.14
C GLY A 229 -3.33 -1.74 -4.53
N ALA A 230 -3.83 -0.50 -4.46
CA ALA A 230 -5.17 -0.24 -3.95
C ALA A 230 -5.79 1.01 -4.60
N ASP A 231 -7.03 0.90 -5.05
CA ASP A 231 -7.79 1.97 -5.71
C ASP A 231 -9.15 2.23 -5.03
N ILE A 232 -9.57 3.49 -5.07
CA ILE A 232 -10.94 3.92 -4.84
C ILE A 232 -11.41 4.68 -6.08
N ASP A 233 -12.28 4.03 -6.86
CA ASP A 233 -12.86 4.56 -8.09
C ASP A 233 -14.30 5.07 -7.84
N ALA A 234 -14.52 6.38 -7.90
CA ALA A 234 -15.86 7.01 -7.77
C ALA A 234 -16.60 6.70 -6.45
N GLY A 235 -15.86 6.37 -5.39
CA GLY A 235 -16.37 6.09 -4.06
C GLY A 235 -16.60 7.33 -3.19
N SER A 236 -16.95 7.12 -1.92
CA SER A 236 -16.83 8.18 -0.92
C SER A 236 -16.78 7.65 0.50
N CYS A 237 -16.13 8.39 1.41
CA CYS A 237 -16.06 8.05 2.83
C CYS A 237 -15.40 6.69 3.14
N ASN A 238 -14.59 6.18 2.23
CA ASN A 238 -13.79 4.98 2.45
C ASN A 238 -12.50 5.32 3.20
N GLN A 239 -11.93 4.32 3.86
CA GLN A 239 -10.73 4.49 4.69
C GLN A 239 -9.69 3.44 4.36
N PHE A 240 -8.57 3.84 3.76
CA PHE A 240 -7.40 3.00 3.58
C PHE A 240 -6.39 3.37 4.66
N VAL A 241 -6.19 2.47 5.63
CA VAL A 241 -5.46 2.77 6.86
C VAL A 241 -4.42 1.71 7.19
N LYS A 242 -3.16 2.14 7.43
CA LYS A 242 -2.06 1.25 7.83
C LYS A 242 -1.88 0.05 6.90
N ASN A 243 -1.96 0.22 5.58
CA ASN A 243 -1.61 -0.82 4.63
C ASN A 243 -0.16 -0.68 4.17
N LEU A 244 0.50 -1.82 3.90
CA LEU A 244 1.76 -1.88 3.18
C LEU A 244 1.47 -2.20 1.71
N VAL A 245 1.73 -1.26 0.81
CA VAL A 245 1.58 -1.38 -0.64
C VAL A 245 2.96 -1.33 -1.25
N ILE A 246 3.42 -2.46 -1.79
CA ILE A 246 4.82 -2.66 -2.16
C ILE A 246 4.99 -3.48 -3.44
N SER A 247 5.91 -3.07 -4.33
CA SER A 247 6.21 -3.83 -5.54
C SER A 247 4.98 -4.14 -6.40
N ASN A 248 4.12 -3.15 -6.59
CA ASN A 248 3.06 -3.13 -7.60
C ASN A 248 3.55 -2.34 -8.84
N GLU A 249 2.74 -2.24 -9.89
CA GLU A 249 3.01 -1.26 -10.95
C GLU A 249 2.84 0.13 -10.36
N ASN A 250 1.68 0.43 -9.81
CA ASN A 250 1.32 1.68 -9.16
C ASN A 250 0.93 1.45 -7.69
N GLY A 251 1.04 2.49 -6.88
CA GLY A 251 0.82 2.37 -5.45
C GLY A 251 -0.66 2.48 -5.06
N ILE A 252 -1.06 3.64 -4.53
CA ILE A 252 -2.41 3.88 -4.02
C ILE A 252 -3.08 4.98 -4.83
N ARG A 253 -4.32 4.74 -5.25
CA ARG A 253 -5.08 5.65 -6.12
C ARG A 253 -6.42 6.06 -5.50
N ALA A 254 -6.80 7.31 -5.80
CA ALA A 254 -8.11 7.90 -5.53
C ALA A 254 -8.59 8.58 -6.82
N SER A 255 -9.60 8.01 -7.49
CA SER A 255 -9.94 8.34 -8.87
C SER A 255 -11.44 8.57 -9.12
N SER A 256 -11.77 8.94 -10.35
CA SER A 256 -13.13 9.08 -10.88
C SER A 256 -14.10 9.90 -10.02
N GLY A 257 -13.64 11.01 -9.45
CA GLY A 257 -14.48 11.88 -8.64
C GLY A 257 -14.75 11.38 -7.22
N THR A 258 -13.91 10.49 -6.70
CA THR A 258 -14.02 10.01 -5.31
C THR A 258 -13.88 11.17 -4.32
N LYS A 259 -14.54 11.06 -3.16
CA LYS A 259 -14.64 12.17 -2.20
C LYS A 259 -14.72 11.78 -0.74
N PHE A 260 -14.15 12.62 0.12
CA PHE A 260 -14.16 12.46 1.57
C PHE A 260 -13.54 11.13 2.03
N ASP A 261 -12.63 10.56 1.24
CA ASP A 261 -11.89 9.36 1.62
C ASP A 261 -10.69 9.71 2.49
N LEU A 262 -10.29 8.75 3.33
CA LEU A 262 -9.13 8.85 4.21
C LEU A 262 -8.09 7.80 3.85
N PHE A 263 -6.91 8.28 3.49
CA PHE A 263 -5.70 7.49 3.32
C PHE A 263 -4.76 7.86 4.45
N GLN A 264 -4.69 7.02 5.47
CA GLN A 264 -3.94 7.34 6.69
C GLN A 264 -2.91 6.27 7.03
N ASP A 265 -1.69 6.72 7.33
CA ASP A 265 -0.64 5.86 7.86
C ASP A 265 -0.32 4.66 6.95
N ASN A 266 -0.56 4.74 5.64
CA ASN A 266 -0.15 3.68 4.71
C ASN A 266 1.32 3.82 4.34
N THR A 267 1.94 2.74 3.87
CA THR A 267 3.26 2.75 3.23
C THR A 267 3.11 2.33 1.79
N ALA A 268 3.37 3.23 0.84
CA ALA A 268 3.49 2.94 -0.59
C ALA A 268 4.98 2.98 -0.98
N LYS A 269 5.60 1.82 -1.21
CA LYS A 269 7.05 1.78 -1.45
C LYS A 269 7.48 0.84 -2.56
N ASN A 270 8.53 1.22 -3.28
CA ASN A 270 9.16 0.40 -4.32
C ASN A 270 8.13 -0.19 -5.30
N ASN A 271 7.06 0.53 -5.62
CA ASN A 271 6.17 0.13 -6.71
C ASN A 271 6.88 0.49 -8.01
N ASN A 272 7.22 -0.52 -8.80
CA ASN A 272 8.03 -0.37 -9.98
C ASN A 272 7.90 -1.60 -10.89
N LEU A 273 6.74 -2.25 -10.90
CA LEU A 273 6.54 -3.31 -11.87
C LEU A 273 6.49 -2.71 -13.29
N PRO A 274 6.89 -3.51 -14.30
CA PRO A 274 6.68 -3.14 -15.68
C PRO A 274 5.19 -2.95 -15.94
N ILE A 275 4.84 -1.91 -16.70
CA ILE A 275 3.46 -1.73 -17.16
C ILE A 275 3.23 -2.70 -18.33
N ILE A 276 2.24 -3.58 -18.20
CA ILE A 276 1.92 -4.59 -19.21
C ILE A 276 0.70 -4.17 -20.03
N ASP A 277 -0.35 -3.70 -19.35
CA ASP A 277 -1.58 -3.23 -19.97
C ASP A 277 -1.62 -1.70 -20.06
N THR A 278 -2.64 -1.16 -20.73
CA THR A 278 -2.81 0.30 -20.77
C THR A 278 -3.15 0.78 -19.36
N PRO A 279 -2.41 1.74 -18.79
CA PRO A 279 -2.68 2.24 -17.45
C PRO A 279 -4.15 2.64 -17.28
N SER A 280 -4.74 2.20 -16.19
CA SER A 280 -6.12 2.52 -15.82
C SER A 280 -6.32 4.03 -15.51
N ASP A 281 -5.25 4.78 -15.23
CA ASP A 281 -5.27 6.23 -14.95
C ASP A 281 -4.83 7.07 -16.16
N PRO A 282 -5.61 8.09 -16.57
CA PRO A 282 -5.21 9.04 -17.61
C PRO A 282 -3.92 9.81 -17.32
N ALA A 283 -3.53 9.97 -16.05
CA ALA A 283 -2.26 10.56 -15.62
C ALA A 283 -1.05 9.65 -15.93
N GLY A 284 -1.31 8.42 -16.39
CA GLY A 284 -0.32 7.41 -16.71
C GLY A 284 0.28 6.80 -15.45
N ARG A 285 1.60 6.62 -15.44
CA ARG A 285 2.31 5.97 -14.32
C ARG A 285 2.25 6.82 -13.05
N HIS A 286 2.06 6.15 -11.91
CA HIS A 286 1.95 6.78 -10.60
C HIS A 286 2.33 5.78 -9.49
N ASN A 287 3.63 5.54 -9.39
CA ASN A 287 4.17 4.52 -8.50
C ASN A 287 3.95 4.80 -6.99
N GLY A 288 3.90 6.07 -6.59
CA GLY A 288 3.63 6.49 -5.21
C GLY A 288 2.14 6.47 -4.86
N MET A 289 1.57 7.64 -4.59
CA MET A 289 0.14 7.81 -4.34
C MET A 289 -0.44 8.86 -5.29
N ILE A 290 -1.65 8.69 -5.77
CA ILE A 290 -2.28 9.68 -6.67
C ILE A 290 -3.72 10.02 -6.23
N ILE A 291 -4.09 11.28 -6.45
CA ILE A 291 -5.47 11.73 -6.52
C ILE A 291 -5.72 12.22 -7.94
N SER A 292 -6.63 11.60 -8.66
CA SER A 292 -6.86 11.87 -10.08
C SER A 292 -8.32 12.11 -10.44
N GLU A 293 -8.58 12.51 -11.68
CA GLU A 293 -9.90 12.46 -12.32
C GLU A 293 -11.02 13.16 -11.54
N SER A 294 -10.84 14.45 -11.23
CA SER A 294 -11.84 15.27 -10.52
C SER A 294 -12.13 14.84 -9.08
N SER A 295 -11.31 13.99 -8.50
CA SER A 295 -11.43 13.58 -7.10
C SER A 295 -11.17 14.74 -6.14
N ALA A 296 -11.99 14.83 -5.09
CA ALA A 296 -12.03 16.03 -4.26
C ALA A 296 -12.29 15.77 -2.78
N SER A 297 -11.75 16.64 -1.93
CA SER A 297 -11.94 16.57 -0.47
C SER A 297 -11.42 15.27 0.17
N ASN A 298 -10.41 14.64 -0.43
CA ASN A 298 -9.76 13.45 0.10
C ASN A 298 -8.56 13.82 0.99
N ASN A 299 -8.25 12.94 1.93
CA ASN A 299 -7.24 13.17 2.96
C ASN A 299 -6.12 12.14 2.88
N LEU A 300 -4.90 12.56 2.56
CA LEU A 300 -3.68 11.76 2.65
C LEU A 300 -2.86 12.25 3.86
N ILE A 301 -2.94 11.51 4.97
CA ILE A 301 -2.40 11.94 6.26
C ILE A 301 -1.40 10.92 6.79
N GLY A 302 -0.18 11.35 7.09
CA GLY A 302 0.77 10.50 7.82
C GLY A 302 1.28 9.29 7.02
N ASN A 303 1.07 9.21 5.72
CA ASN A 303 1.53 8.10 4.89
C ASN A 303 3.04 8.17 4.66
N VAL A 304 3.61 7.06 4.21
CA VAL A 304 4.98 6.94 3.75
C VAL A 304 4.96 6.62 2.26
N SER A 305 5.64 7.43 1.45
CA SER A 305 5.91 7.14 0.04
C SER A 305 7.41 7.10 -0.20
N MET A 306 7.94 5.94 -0.63
CA MET A 306 9.39 5.73 -0.66
C MET A 306 9.87 4.86 -1.80
N GLY A 307 10.96 5.29 -2.46
CA GLY A 307 11.65 4.47 -3.46
C GLY A 307 10.81 4.16 -4.71
N ASN A 308 9.77 4.96 -4.95
CA ASN A 308 8.95 4.87 -6.15
C ASN A 308 9.65 5.68 -7.26
N PRO A 309 9.82 5.14 -8.48
CA PRO A 309 10.63 5.81 -9.49
C PRO A 309 9.89 6.97 -10.17
N ASP A 310 8.56 7.02 -10.12
CA ASP A 310 7.78 8.23 -10.41
C ASP A 310 7.56 9.05 -9.12
N ASP A 311 6.62 9.98 -9.11
CA ASP A 311 6.34 10.84 -7.98
C ASP A 311 6.00 10.07 -6.70
N GLY A 312 6.51 10.60 -5.59
CA GLY A 312 6.10 10.17 -4.26
C GLY A 312 4.59 10.37 -4.05
N PHE A 313 4.05 11.49 -4.53
CA PHE A 313 2.60 11.66 -4.67
C PHE A 313 2.21 12.65 -5.78
N LYS A 314 1.05 12.45 -6.41
CA LYS A 314 0.52 13.32 -7.49
C LYS A 314 -0.93 13.75 -7.24
N ILE A 315 -1.28 14.99 -7.60
CA ILE A 315 -2.67 15.40 -7.82
C ILE A 315 -2.82 15.75 -9.29
N ASP A 316 -3.66 15.03 -10.00
CA ASP A 316 -4.03 15.33 -11.38
C ASP A 316 -5.53 15.61 -11.50
N ILE A 317 -5.90 16.82 -11.90
CA ILE A 317 -7.31 17.24 -12.00
C ILE A 317 -8.06 17.11 -10.66
N GLY A 318 -7.40 17.31 -9.51
CA GLY A 318 -8.02 17.17 -8.18
C GLY A 318 -8.30 18.51 -7.48
N SER A 319 -9.30 18.54 -6.58
CA SER A 319 -9.61 19.77 -5.83
C SER A 319 -9.92 19.60 -4.35
N SER A 320 -9.58 20.61 -3.54
CA SER A 320 -9.89 20.64 -2.10
C SER A 320 -9.34 19.46 -1.29
N ASN A 321 -8.32 18.77 -1.80
CA ASN A 321 -7.70 17.64 -1.11
C ASN A 321 -6.69 18.13 -0.07
N CYS A 322 -6.40 17.28 0.92
CA CYS A 322 -5.45 17.57 1.98
C CYS A 322 -4.37 16.50 2.04
N VAL A 323 -3.12 16.90 1.86
CA VAL A 323 -1.95 16.02 1.89
C VAL A 323 -0.98 16.56 2.92
N VAL A 324 -0.99 15.96 4.11
CA VAL A 324 -0.29 16.51 5.27
C VAL A 324 0.45 15.47 6.10
N ASN A 325 1.57 15.88 6.68
CA ASN A 325 2.39 15.08 7.60
C ASN A 325 2.85 13.74 7.02
N ASN A 326 2.92 13.61 5.69
CA ASN A 326 3.44 12.42 5.03
C ASN A 326 4.98 12.45 5.01
N SER A 327 5.60 11.27 4.97
CA SER A 327 7.03 11.10 4.69
C SER A 327 7.21 10.67 3.23
N ILE A 328 7.90 11.48 2.44
CA ILE A 328 8.07 11.33 0.99
C ILE A 328 9.57 11.31 0.69
N THR A 329 10.14 10.13 0.54
CA THR A 329 11.60 9.96 0.55
C THR A 329 12.12 9.13 -0.61
N GLY A 330 13.14 9.63 -1.31
CA GLY A 330 13.85 8.84 -2.33
C GLY A 330 12.99 8.43 -3.52
N ASN A 331 11.99 9.24 -3.89
CA ASN A 331 11.15 8.99 -5.07
C ASN A 331 11.68 9.74 -6.30
N GLY A 332 11.17 9.36 -7.46
CA GLY A 332 11.51 9.95 -8.74
C GLY A 332 12.71 9.31 -9.43
N GLY A 333 13.10 9.88 -10.58
CA GLY A 333 14.19 9.38 -11.41
C GLY A 333 13.79 8.40 -12.50
N ASP A 334 12.50 8.14 -12.72
CA ASP A 334 12.04 7.30 -13.82
C ASP A 334 12.27 7.99 -15.18
N PRO A 335 13.17 7.48 -16.04
CA PRO A 335 13.36 8.02 -17.38
C PRO A 335 12.11 7.87 -18.26
N ASN A 336 11.25 6.90 -17.94
CA ASN A 336 10.06 6.52 -18.70
C ASN A 336 8.77 7.11 -18.12
N ALA A 337 8.82 7.94 -17.07
CA ALA A 337 7.62 8.57 -16.53
C ALA A 337 6.82 9.25 -17.65
N SER A 338 5.50 9.07 -17.62
CA SER A 338 4.61 9.68 -18.60
C SER A 338 4.54 11.20 -18.40
N VAL A 339 4.32 11.90 -19.50
CA VAL A 339 4.08 13.35 -19.57
C VAL A 339 2.74 13.68 -18.88
N PRO A 340 2.56 14.83 -18.19
CA PRO A 340 3.53 15.92 -17.92
C PRO A 340 3.83 16.21 -16.41
N PRO A 341 4.97 16.85 -16.09
CA PRO A 341 6.22 16.99 -16.86
C PRO A 341 7.48 16.36 -16.25
N ASP A 342 7.47 15.83 -15.03
CA ASP A 342 8.71 15.30 -14.41
C ASP A 342 8.38 14.20 -13.38
N THR A 343 9.36 13.82 -12.57
CA THR A 343 9.20 12.97 -11.38
C THR A 343 9.76 13.70 -10.16
N GLY A 344 9.46 13.25 -8.95
CA GLY A 344 10.05 13.80 -7.74
C GLY A 344 9.27 13.53 -6.46
N ALA A 345 9.30 14.47 -5.53
CA ALA A 345 8.50 14.36 -4.32
C ALA A 345 7.00 14.44 -4.64
N CYS A 346 6.60 15.46 -5.41
CA CYS A 346 5.20 15.64 -5.78
C CYS A 346 4.93 16.57 -6.95
N GLU A 347 3.82 16.29 -7.63
CA GLU A 347 3.29 17.09 -8.73
C GLU A 347 1.82 17.45 -8.56
N LEU A 348 1.48 18.69 -8.91
CA LEU A 348 0.12 19.23 -8.93
C LEU A 348 -0.19 19.69 -10.36
N VAL A 349 -1.05 18.94 -11.05
CA VAL A 349 -1.49 19.18 -12.42
C VAL A 349 -2.99 19.44 -12.42
N SER A 350 -3.41 20.57 -13.00
CA SER A 350 -4.81 21.04 -13.02
C SER A 350 -5.47 21.00 -11.63
N ALA A 351 -4.67 21.20 -10.59
CA ALA A 351 -5.05 20.93 -9.21
C ALA A 351 -5.45 22.24 -8.51
N THR A 352 -6.64 22.32 -7.94
CA THR A 352 -7.17 23.58 -7.40
C THR A 352 -7.61 23.49 -5.94
N ASN A 353 -7.27 24.50 -5.14
CA ASN A 353 -7.64 24.62 -3.72
C ASN A 353 -7.15 23.47 -2.82
N ASN A 354 -6.04 22.82 -3.15
CA ASN A 354 -5.48 21.73 -2.35
C ASN A 354 -4.55 22.26 -1.25
N ARG A 355 -4.54 21.58 -0.11
CA ARG A 355 -3.59 21.81 0.99
C ARG A 355 -2.47 20.77 0.91
N VAL A 356 -1.23 21.21 0.76
CA VAL A 356 -0.04 20.35 0.81
C VAL A 356 0.98 20.93 1.78
N ASP A 357 1.01 20.41 3.00
CA ASP A 357 1.58 21.10 4.14
C ASP A 357 2.20 20.15 5.19
N GLY A 358 3.34 20.53 5.76
CA GLY A 358 4.00 19.76 6.82
C GLY A 358 4.49 18.37 6.41
N ASN A 359 4.58 18.06 5.11
CA ASN A 359 5.14 16.80 4.64
C ASN A 359 6.68 16.84 4.71
N GLN A 360 7.29 15.76 5.17
CA GLN A 360 8.74 15.58 5.18
C GLN A 360 9.17 15.04 3.81
N MET A 361 9.89 15.86 3.03
CA MET A 361 10.38 15.51 1.70
C MET A 361 11.91 15.49 1.71
N SER A 362 12.53 14.37 1.33
CA SER A 362 13.99 14.26 1.29
C SER A 362 14.51 13.24 0.28
N GLY A 363 15.59 13.59 -0.43
CA GLY A 363 16.29 12.68 -1.35
C GLY A 363 15.50 12.32 -2.60
N ASN A 364 14.40 13.02 -2.90
CA ASN A 364 13.64 12.83 -4.11
C ASN A 364 14.34 13.51 -5.28
N VAL A 365 14.20 12.96 -6.49
CA VAL A 365 14.90 13.46 -7.68
C VAL A 365 13.98 13.61 -8.87
N THR A 366 14.30 14.57 -9.74
CA THR A 366 13.69 14.68 -11.05
C THR A 366 14.12 13.54 -11.97
N ARG A 367 13.50 13.44 -13.14
CA ARG A 367 13.92 12.54 -14.22
C ARG A 367 15.38 12.75 -14.60
N ALA A 368 15.87 13.99 -14.53
CA ALA A 368 17.26 14.36 -14.80
C ALA A 368 18.19 14.17 -13.59
N GLY A 369 17.72 13.56 -12.50
CA GLY A 369 18.48 13.32 -11.27
C GLY A 369 18.73 14.57 -10.43
N GLN A 370 18.01 15.67 -10.67
CA GLN A 370 18.15 16.89 -9.86
C GLN A 370 17.32 16.77 -8.57
N PRO A 371 17.74 17.37 -7.44
CA PRO A 371 16.94 17.35 -6.22
C PRO A 371 15.52 17.90 -6.43
N SER A 372 14.52 17.19 -5.90
CA SER A 372 13.09 17.48 -6.08
C SER A 372 12.31 17.31 -4.76
N ASP A 373 12.81 17.90 -3.68
CA ASP A 373 12.25 17.78 -2.31
C ASP A 373 11.15 18.82 -2.00
N VAL A 374 10.41 19.22 -3.03
CA VAL A 374 9.27 20.15 -2.94
C VAL A 374 8.24 19.74 -3.99
N CYS A 375 6.98 20.20 -3.83
CA CYS A 375 5.98 20.00 -4.87
C CYS A 375 6.20 20.96 -6.03
N ARG A 376 5.97 20.46 -7.24
CA ARG A 376 5.87 21.26 -8.45
C ARG A 376 4.41 21.56 -8.76
N LEU A 377 4.07 22.84 -8.74
CA LEU A 377 2.76 23.32 -9.23
C LEU A 377 2.86 23.57 -10.74
N ILE A 378 2.28 22.67 -11.53
CA ILE A 378 2.32 22.72 -13.00
C ILE A 378 1.14 23.54 -13.53
N SER A 379 -0.05 23.30 -12.99
CA SER A 379 -1.25 24.09 -13.30
C SER A 379 -2.31 23.96 -12.21
N GLY A 380 -3.29 24.88 -12.25
CA GLY A 380 -4.32 25.03 -11.21
C GLY A 380 -4.06 26.24 -10.31
N SER A 381 -4.92 26.46 -9.31
CA SER A 381 -4.91 27.69 -8.50
C SER A 381 -5.40 27.49 -7.08
N GLY A 382 -5.18 28.47 -6.19
CA GLY A 382 -5.70 28.43 -4.81
C GLY A 382 -5.08 27.37 -3.89
N ASN A 383 -4.04 26.65 -4.36
CA ASN A 383 -3.32 25.70 -3.52
C ASN A 383 -2.52 26.44 -2.44
N CYS A 384 -2.34 25.79 -1.29
CA CYS A 384 -1.65 26.37 -0.14
C CYS A 384 -0.78 25.33 0.59
N GLY A 385 0.17 25.83 1.39
CA GLY A 385 0.95 24.99 2.31
C GLY A 385 2.46 25.06 2.08
N SER A 386 3.23 24.63 3.09
CA SER A 386 4.69 24.81 3.14
C SER A 386 5.46 24.03 2.07
N ASN A 387 4.87 23.00 1.47
CA ASN A 387 5.57 22.13 0.52
C ASN A 387 5.47 22.62 -0.94
N ILE A 388 4.70 23.68 -1.22
CA ILE A 388 4.54 24.24 -2.58
C ILE A 388 5.29 25.57 -2.67
N PRO A 389 6.38 25.66 -3.46
CA PRO A 389 7.15 26.90 -3.60
C PRO A 389 6.28 28.08 -4.07
N GLY A 390 6.33 29.18 -3.33
CA GLY A 390 5.58 30.41 -3.65
C GLY A 390 4.09 30.39 -3.32
N ALA A 391 3.54 29.26 -2.83
CA ALA A 391 2.16 29.20 -2.39
C ALA A 391 1.95 29.97 -1.07
N PRO A 392 0.75 30.56 -0.84
CA PRO A 392 0.43 31.14 0.45
C PRO A 392 0.36 30.07 1.54
N ALA A 393 0.55 30.51 2.79
CA ALA A 393 0.16 29.69 3.94
C ALA A 393 -1.35 29.40 3.87
N CYS A 394 -1.75 28.20 4.28
CA CYS A 394 -3.18 27.87 4.34
C CYS A 394 -3.90 28.79 5.33
N ALA A 395 -5.02 29.37 4.91
CA ALA A 395 -5.72 30.38 5.70
C ALA A 395 -6.15 29.85 7.09
N GLY A 396 -5.82 30.61 8.14
CA GLY A 396 -6.52 30.60 9.44
C GLY A 396 -6.81 29.25 10.10
N GLY A 397 -5.87 28.29 10.09
CA GLY A 397 -6.08 26.98 10.72
C GLY A 397 -6.94 26.02 9.90
N ALA A 398 -7.02 26.22 8.58
CA ALA A 398 -7.69 25.32 7.64
C ALA A 398 -7.34 23.86 7.93
N THR A 399 -8.30 23.11 8.49
CA THR A 399 -8.16 21.67 8.74
C THR A 399 -8.37 20.90 7.45
N CYS A 400 -7.84 19.69 7.36
CA CYS A 400 -8.25 18.79 6.29
C CYS A 400 -9.78 18.63 6.26
N PRO A 401 -10.39 18.37 5.09
CA PRO A 401 -11.80 18.06 4.94
C PRO A 401 -12.32 17.15 6.06
N ALA A 402 -13.37 17.60 6.74
CA ALA A 402 -13.94 16.87 7.85
C ALA A 402 -14.67 15.62 7.36
N LEU A 403 -14.30 14.46 7.90
CA LEU A 403 -15.00 13.21 7.66
C LEU A 403 -16.40 13.18 8.32
N SER A 404 -16.81 14.23 9.03
CA SER A 404 -18.16 14.37 9.55
C SER A 404 -19.24 14.49 8.46
N GLN A 405 -18.83 14.72 7.21
CA GLN A 405 -19.73 14.61 6.04
C GLN A 405 -20.15 13.16 5.76
N CYS A 406 -19.43 12.18 6.33
CA CYS A 406 -19.75 10.78 6.23
C CYS A 406 -20.84 10.41 7.23
N THR A 407 -22.04 10.12 6.73
CA THR A 407 -23.20 9.71 7.54
C THR A 407 -23.10 8.28 8.06
N VAL A 408 -22.18 7.49 7.51
CA VAL A 408 -21.96 6.10 7.83
C VAL A 408 -20.48 5.88 8.13
N ALA A 409 -20.19 5.36 9.34
CA ALA A 409 -18.84 4.98 9.72
C ALA A 409 -18.48 3.60 9.14
N PRO A 410 -17.22 3.35 8.76
CA PRO A 410 -16.76 2.01 8.39
C PRO A 410 -16.83 1.00 9.54
N LEU A 411 -16.76 -0.29 9.19
CA LEU A 411 -16.61 -1.35 10.19
C LEU A 411 -15.16 -1.43 10.71
N PRO A 412 -14.95 -1.82 11.98
CA PRO A 412 -13.63 -2.01 12.56
C PRO A 412 -12.81 -3.17 11.97
#